data_AF-A0A2D3VKT8-F1
#
_entry.id   AF-A0A2D3VKT8-F1
#
_cell.length_a   1.000
_cell.length_b   1.000
_cell.length_c   1.000
_cell.angle_alpha   90.00
_cell.angle_beta   90.00
_cell.angle_gamma   90.00
#
_symmetry.space_group_name_H-M   'P 1'
#
loop_
_entity.id
_entity.type
_entity.pdbx_description
1 polymer ?
#
loop_
_entity_poly.entity_id
_entity_poly.type
_entity_poly.pdbx_seq_one_letter_code
_entity_poly.pdbx_strand_id
1 'polypeptide(L)'
;MPLQDEYCGQAVKIEMPPLGTRISIILDSNIRYEGTLESIDSEGGNFIILRRVDLHGTEDRPSKRYNHESAYANYADSVRFTVHRIKKVEIVEENFEHSENHVSTSAQPAHLPVATSSSILSMASSIEQLTASSSPPKQHESMELLSKQEELKARERQVAKLERIIHDKEVTISHQKRDLIERVAAISQREKRLDHLSRELESTLGQSEELEEQVEEEDAEEWDMCN
;
A
#
# COMPACT_ATOMS: atom_id res chain seq x y z
N MET A 1 26.85 13.64 -35.51
CA MET A 1 27.64 12.91 -34.49
C MET A 1 26.80 12.78 -33.23
N PRO A 2 26.39 11.57 -32.81
CA PRO A 2 25.59 11.41 -31.59
C PRO A 2 26.48 11.50 -30.35
N LEU A 3 26.12 12.38 -29.43
CA LEU A 3 26.69 12.44 -28.08
C LEU A 3 26.23 11.19 -27.33
N GLN A 4 27.16 10.25 -27.13
CA GLN A 4 26.97 9.13 -26.22
C GLN A 4 27.02 9.71 -24.80
N ASP A 5 25.86 9.79 -24.16
CA ASP A 5 25.76 10.02 -22.72
C ASP A 5 26.36 8.82 -21.99
N GLU A 6 27.67 8.86 -21.77
CA GLU A 6 28.40 7.99 -20.84
C GLU A 6 28.05 8.39 -19.40
N TYR A 7 26.80 8.19 -18.98
CA TYR A 7 26.50 8.04 -17.56
C TYR A 7 26.98 6.65 -17.14
N CYS A 8 28.26 6.58 -16.80
CA CYS A 8 28.83 5.47 -16.05
C CYS A 8 28.15 5.45 -14.67
N GLY A 9 26.99 4.79 -14.60
CA GLY A 9 26.30 4.48 -13.36
C GLY A 9 27.20 3.59 -12.54
N GLN A 10 28.05 4.18 -11.70
CA GLN A 10 28.59 3.49 -10.54
C GLN A 10 27.38 2.98 -9.77
N ALA A 11 27.11 1.68 -9.91
CA ALA A 11 26.16 0.98 -9.08
C ALA A 11 26.69 1.13 -7.66
N VAL A 12 26.16 2.14 -6.95
CA VAL A 12 26.41 2.30 -5.53
C VAL A 12 25.93 1.01 -4.91
N LYS A 13 26.89 0.21 -4.43
CA LYS A 13 26.61 -1.04 -3.75
C LYS A 13 26.03 -0.63 -2.40
N ILE A 14 24.73 -0.40 -2.36
CA ILE A 14 24.01 -0.09 -1.13
C ILE A 14 24.03 -1.38 -0.33
N GLU A 15 24.89 -1.44 0.68
CA GLU A 15 24.84 -2.52 1.67
C GLU A 15 23.48 -2.43 2.35
N MET A 16 22.60 -3.37 2.00
CA MET A 16 21.26 -3.40 2.57
C MET A 16 21.36 -3.78 4.05
N PRO A 17 20.74 -3.01 4.95
CA PRO A 17 20.73 -3.33 6.37
C PRO A 17 20.05 -4.69 6.62
N PRO A 18 20.43 -5.41 7.68
CA PRO A 18 19.81 -6.68 8.00
C PRO A 18 18.32 -6.49 8.32
N LEU A 19 17.50 -7.48 7.98
CA LEU A 19 16.07 -7.48 8.34
C LEU A 19 15.92 -7.35 9.86
N GLY A 20 14.90 -6.61 10.30
CA GLY A 20 14.68 -6.25 11.70
C GLY A 20 15.40 -4.97 12.15
N THR A 21 16.27 -4.38 11.32
CA THR A 21 16.91 -3.10 11.63
C THR A 21 15.91 -1.96 11.49
N ARG A 22 15.98 -0.99 12.40
CA ARG A 22 15.20 0.25 12.29
C ARG A 22 15.86 1.19 11.29
N ILE A 23 15.10 1.63 10.28
CA ILE A 23 15.60 2.48 9.21
C ILE A 23 14.68 3.68 8.98
N SER A 24 15.28 4.78 8.54
CA SER A 24 14.63 6.00 8.11
C SER A 24 14.66 6.05 6.58
N ILE A 25 13.49 6.17 5.95
CA ILE A 25 13.29 6.30 4.52
C ILE A 25 12.80 7.71 4.22
N ILE A 26 13.53 8.42 3.34
CA ILE A 26 13.12 9.72 2.81
C ILE A 26 12.72 9.54 1.36
N LEU A 27 11.50 9.94 1.03
CA LEU A 27 10.98 9.89 -0.35
C LEU A 27 11.42 11.11 -1.18
N ASP A 28 11.24 11.01 -2.49
CA ASP A 28 11.34 12.11 -3.46
C ASP A 28 10.54 13.37 -3.07
N SER A 29 9.38 13.17 -2.43
CA SER A 29 8.52 14.19 -1.84
C SER A 29 9.07 14.85 -0.56
N ASN A 30 10.30 14.54 -0.16
CA ASN A 30 10.94 14.96 1.09
C ASN A 30 10.17 14.53 2.36
N ILE A 31 9.30 13.54 2.27
CA ILE A 31 8.58 12.97 3.42
C ILE A 31 9.44 11.88 4.06
N ARG A 32 9.63 11.97 5.38
CA ARG A 32 10.39 10.99 6.17
C ARG A 32 9.47 9.98 6.85
N TYR A 33 9.79 8.72 6.67
CA TYR A 33 9.18 7.56 7.32
C TYR A 33 10.24 6.83 8.13
N GLU A 34 9.88 6.34 9.30
CA GLU A 34 10.77 5.55 10.13
C GLU A 34 10.09 4.26 10.52
N GLY A 35 10.79 3.13 10.48
CA GLY A 35 10.18 1.84 10.83
C GLY A 35 11.16 0.69 10.83
N THR A 36 10.68 -0.49 11.20
CA THR A 36 11.48 -1.71 11.23
C THR A 36 11.45 -2.40 9.88
N LEU A 37 12.62 -2.67 9.29
CA LEU A 37 12.73 -3.38 8.02
C LEU A 37 12.19 -4.81 8.14
N GLU A 38 11.12 -5.14 7.41
CA GLU A 38 10.49 -6.46 7.42
C GLU A 38 11.02 -7.34 6.29
N SER A 39 10.97 -6.84 5.06
CA SER A 39 11.38 -7.58 3.87
C SER A 39 11.84 -6.66 2.76
N ILE A 40 12.70 -7.19 1.91
CA ILE A 40 13.18 -6.58 0.68
C ILE A 40 12.88 -7.58 -0.43
N ASP A 41 12.25 -7.13 -1.50
CA ASP A 41 12.10 -7.97 -2.68
C ASP A 41 13.43 -8.04 -3.43
N SER A 42 14.14 -9.16 -3.28
CA SER A 42 15.41 -9.41 -3.93
C SER A 42 15.28 -9.87 -5.38
N GLU A 43 14.14 -10.43 -5.77
CA GLU A 43 13.93 -10.94 -7.14
C GLU A 43 13.49 -9.82 -8.07
N GLY A 44 12.62 -8.92 -7.60
CA GLY A 44 12.18 -7.75 -8.34
C GLY A 44 12.94 -6.47 -7.99
N GLY A 45 13.68 -6.41 -6.88
CA GLY A 45 14.45 -5.25 -6.44
C GLY A 45 13.64 -3.98 -6.18
N ASN A 46 12.32 -4.05 -6.32
CA ASN A 46 11.51 -2.86 -6.57
C ASN A 46 10.82 -2.33 -5.33
N PHE A 47 10.80 -3.09 -4.23
CA PHE A 47 10.13 -2.62 -3.01
C PHE A 47 10.80 -3.03 -1.71
N ILE A 48 10.59 -2.18 -0.71
CA ILE A 48 11.00 -2.35 0.68
C ILE A 48 9.74 -2.30 1.54
N ILE A 49 9.61 -3.22 2.49
CA ILE A 49 8.49 -3.25 3.44
C ILE A 49 9.00 -2.91 4.82
N LEU A 50 8.38 -1.90 5.45
CA LEU A 50 8.61 -1.54 6.84
C LEU A 50 7.39 -1.90 7.70
N ARG A 51 7.63 -2.34 8.92
CA ARG A 51 6.62 -2.49 9.98
C ARG A 51 6.71 -1.38 11.01
N ARG A 52 5.58 -1.14 11.69
CA ARG A 52 5.47 -0.16 12.79
C ARG A 52 5.98 1.21 12.35
N VAL A 53 5.43 1.71 11.26
CA VAL A 53 5.97 2.88 10.56
C VAL A 53 5.45 4.16 11.20
N ASP A 54 6.37 5.02 11.61
CA ASP A 54 6.17 6.38 12.05
C ASP A 54 6.34 7.37 10.89
N LEU A 55 5.41 8.32 10.77
CA LEU A 55 5.44 9.37 9.75
C LEU A 55 5.90 10.69 10.38
N HIS A 56 7.05 11.20 9.95
CA HIS A 56 7.65 12.42 10.50
C HIS A 56 7.35 13.70 9.69
N GLY A 57 6.71 13.59 8.52
CA GLY A 57 6.36 14.74 7.67
C GLY A 57 7.52 15.20 6.78
N THR A 58 7.44 16.44 6.26
CA THR A 58 8.41 17.00 5.30
C THR A 58 9.65 17.56 5.99
N GLU A 59 10.84 17.15 5.54
CA GLU A 59 12.14 17.55 6.10
C GLU A 59 12.39 19.08 6.10
N ASP A 60 11.83 19.81 5.13
CA ASP A 60 12.10 21.24 4.90
C ASP A 60 11.32 22.21 5.82
N ARG A 61 10.43 21.72 6.69
CA ARG A 61 9.71 22.61 7.63
C ARG A 61 10.44 22.64 8.98
N PRO A 62 11.04 23.78 9.40
CA PRO A 62 11.65 23.88 10.71
C PRO A 62 10.61 23.58 11.80
N SER A 63 10.88 22.53 12.57
CA SER A 63 10.04 21.86 13.57
C SER A 63 9.70 22.71 14.81
N LYS A 64 9.72 24.05 14.73
CA LYS A 64 9.39 24.93 15.86
C LYS A 64 7.88 25.03 16.16
N ARG A 65 7.02 24.49 15.29
CA ARG A 65 5.56 24.52 15.43
C ARG A 65 4.86 23.20 15.08
N TYR A 66 5.58 22.08 15.08
CA TYR A 66 4.90 20.80 15.15
C TYR A 66 4.49 20.60 16.61
N ASN A 67 3.25 20.97 16.92
CA ASN A 67 2.61 20.53 18.14
C ASN A 67 2.69 19.00 18.14
N HIS A 68 3.55 18.47 19.00
CA HIS A 68 3.78 17.05 19.21
C HIS A 68 2.49 16.27 19.55
N GLU A 69 1.40 16.99 19.84
CA GLU A 69 0.06 16.50 20.14
C GLU A 69 -0.74 16.04 18.91
N SER A 70 -0.37 16.43 17.67
CA SER A 70 -1.02 15.92 16.44
C SER A 70 -0.25 14.78 15.76
N ALA A 71 0.93 14.42 16.29
CA ALA A 71 1.75 13.31 15.78
C ALA A 71 1.32 11.94 16.34
N TYR A 72 0.23 11.90 17.11
CA TYR A 72 -0.39 10.64 17.49
C TYR A 72 -1.25 10.12 16.32
N ALA A 73 -0.93 8.89 15.91
CA ALA A 73 -1.87 7.91 15.32
C ALA A 73 -1.95 7.73 13.80
N ASN A 74 -0.83 7.86 13.07
CA ASN A 74 -0.72 7.14 11.79
C ASN A 74 0.41 6.09 11.86
N TYR A 75 0.36 5.26 12.90
CA TYR A 75 1.09 4.00 12.91
C TYR A 75 0.46 3.11 11.85
N ALA A 76 1.16 2.91 10.74
CA ALA A 76 0.81 1.86 9.82
C ALA A 76 1.53 0.58 10.26
N ASP A 77 0.77 -0.51 10.42
CA ASP A 77 1.33 -1.81 10.82
C ASP A 77 2.40 -2.28 9.84
N SER A 78 2.18 -2.05 8.54
CA SER A 78 3.12 -2.33 7.47
C SER A 78 2.93 -1.35 6.31
N VAL A 79 4.03 -0.86 5.72
CA VAL A 79 4.04 0.03 4.57
C VAL A 79 5.03 -0.49 3.53
N ARG A 80 4.58 -0.55 2.28
CA ARG A 80 5.39 -0.96 1.12
C ARG A 80 5.85 0.27 0.34
N PHE A 81 7.15 0.47 0.25
CA PHE A 81 7.80 1.54 -0.49
C PHE A 81 8.37 1.02 -1.80
N THR A 82 8.24 1.79 -2.88
CA THR A 82 8.88 1.45 -4.16
C THR A 82 10.25 2.13 -4.27
N VAL A 83 11.30 1.37 -4.59
CA VAL A 83 12.70 1.83 -4.51
C VAL A 83 12.96 3.09 -5.35
N HIS A 84 12.34 3.22 -6.53
CA HIS A 84 12.49 4.40 -7.39
C HIS A 84 11.95 5.71 -6.78
N ARG A 85 11.12 5.64 -5.73
CA ARG A 85 10.61 6.82 -5.01
C ARG A 85 11.44 7.16 -3.78
N ILE A 86 12.40 6.31 -3.43
CA ILE A 86 13.24 6.49 -2.26
C ILE A 86 14.41 7.38 -2.66
N LYS A 87 14.48 8.56 -2.05
CA LYS A 87 15.58 9.51 -2.20
C LYS A 87 16.77 9.12 -1.33
N LYS A 88 16.51 8.66 -0.09
CA LYS A 88 17.54 8.30 0.87
C LYS A 88 17.05 7.22 1.84
N VAL A 89 17.96 6.33 2.24
CA VAL A 89 17.78 5.37 3.33
C VAL A 89 18.89 5.59 4.34
N GLU A 90 18.54 5.67 5.62
CA GLU A 90 19.47 5.82 6.73
C GLU A 90 19.18 4.74 7.78
N ILE A 91 20.22 4.13 8.33
CA ILE A 91 20.08 3.25 9.49
C ILE A 91 19.88 4.17 10.69
N VAL A 92 18.79 3.98 11.42
CA VAL A 92 18.59 4.68 12.69
C VAL A 92 19.38 3.87 13.71
N GLU A 93 20.60 4.32 14.00
CA GLU A 93 21.37 3.81 15.12
C GLU A 93 20.56 4.12 16.38
N GLU A 94 19.80 3.13 16.85
CA GLU A 94 19.34 3.14 18.22
C GLU A 94 20.62 3.17 19.05
N ASN A 95 20.87 4.29 19.74
CA ASN A 95 21.83 4.34 20.82
C ASN A 95 21.35 3.33 21.87
N PHE A 96 21.69 2.07 21.66
CA PHE A 96 21.55 1.00 22.62
C PHE A 96 22.59 1.27 23.71
N GLU A 97 22.33 2.29 24.54
CA GLU A 97 22.83 2.27 25.90
C GLU A 97 22.42 0.92 26.48
N HIS A 98 23.43 0.14 26.81
CA HIS A 98 23.35 -1.27 27.13
C HIS A 98 22.23 -1.55 28.14
N SER A 99 21.13 -2.15 27.69
CA SER A 99 20.27 -2.93 28.57
C SER A 99 20.66 -4.41 28.41
N GLU A 100 21.86 -4.75 28.89
CA GLU A 100 22.14 -6.12 29.27
C GLU A 100 21.12 -6.55 30.34
N ASN A 101 20.71 -7.81 30.27
CA ASN A 101 19.84 -8.55 31.19
C ASN A 101 18.32 -8.45 30.98
N HIS A 102 17.79 -9.36 30.16
CA HIS A 102 16.92 -10.39 30.73
C HIS A 102 16.94 -11.67 29.87
N VAL A 103 17.80 -12.60 30.25
CA VAL A 103 17.67 -14.02 29.86
C VAL A 103 16.49 -14.58 30.65
N SER A 104 15.33 -14.69 30.01
CA SER A 104 14.23 -15.51 30.51
C SER A 104 14.25 -16.85 29.79
N THR A 105 15.15 -17.72 30.26
CA THR A 105 15.06 -19.17 30.08
C THR A 105 13.86 -19.65 30.88
N SER A 106 12.73 -19.94 30.23
CA SER A 106 11.63 -20.70 30.83
C SER A 106 11.55 -22.05 30.15
N ALA A 107 11.90 -23.09 30.90
CA ALA A 107 11.84 -24.48 30.50
C ALA A 107 10.39 -25.03 30.54
N GLN A 108 10.07 -25.84 29.52
CA GLN A 108 9.13 -26.99 29.47
C GLN A 108 7.60 -26.72 29.56
N PRO A 109 6.73 -27.70 29.18
CA PRO A 109 6.94 -29.05 28.63
C PRO A 109 6.13 -29.35 27.34
N ALA A 110 6.27 -30.59 26.88
CA ALA A 110 5.81 -31.18 25.64
C ALA A 110 4.31 -31.57 25.55
N HIS A 111 3.91 -31.84 24.30
CA HIS A 111 2.76 -32.64 23.80
C HIS A 111 1.35 -32.06 23.92
N LEU A 112 0.68 -31.88 22.77
CA LEU A 112 -0.64 -32.46 22.46
C LEU A 112 -0.86 -32.54 20.92
N PRO A 113 -1.32 -33.67 20.35
CA PRO A 113 -1.67 -33.79 18.93
C PRO A 113 -3.07 -33.22 18.62
N VAL A 114 -3.18 -32.60 17.45
CA VAL A 114 -4.44 -32.17 16.81
C VAL A 114 -5.20 -33.41 16.34
N ALA A 115 -6.34 -33.69 16.97
CA ALA A 115 -7.31 -34.68 16.50
C ALA A 115 -8.31 -34.02 15.54
N THR A 116 -8.25 -34.44 14.28
CA THR A 116 -9.21 -34.16 13.22
C THR A 116 -10.54 -34.83 13.55
N SER A 117 -11.58 -34.06 13.88
CA SER A 117 -12.92 -34.59 14.14
C SER A 117 -13.74 -34.69 12.84
N SER A 118 -13.66 -35.83 12.17
CA SER A 118 -14.65 -36.27 11.18
C SER A 118 -15.82 -36.96 11.89
N SER A 119 -17.03 -36.47 11.64
CA SER A 119 -18.30 -36.98 12.16
C SER A 119 -18.50 -38.48 11.90
N ILE A 120 -18.71 -39.24 12.97
CA ILE A 120 -19.21 -40.62 12.94
C ILE A 120 -20.70 -40.59 13.30
N LEU A 121 -21.52 -41.04 12.36
CA LEU A 121 -22.90 -41.48 12.59
C LEU A 121 -22.90 -42.57 13.68
N SER A 122 -23.56 -42.31 14.81
CA SER A 122 -23.93 -43.36 15.76
C SER A 122 -25.44 -43.32 15.96
N MET A 123 -26.11 -44.30 15.38
CA MET A 123 -27.49 -44.64 15.66
C MET A 123 -27.58 -45.44 16.95
N ALA A 124 -28.72 -45.27 17.61
CA ALA A 124 -29.33 -46.13 18.62
C ALA A 124 -28.70 -46.10 20.02
N SER A 125 -29.47 -45.55 20.97
CA SER A 125 -29.80 -46.30 22.17
C SER A 125 -31.11 -45.77 22.78
N SER A 126 -32.14 -46.60 22.72
CA SER A 126 -33.30 -46.55 23.61
C SER A 126 -32.84 -46.79 25.05
N ILE A 127 -33.46 -46.13 26.02
CA ILE A 127 -33.93 -46.75 27.27
C ILE A 127 -34.89 -45.76 27.95
N GLU A 128 -36.10 -46.25 28.14
CA GLU A 128 -37.14 -45.69 28.99
C GLU A 128 -36.63 -45.55 30.43
N GLN A 129 -36.91 -44.43 31.10
CA GLN A 129 -37.09 -44.46 32.55
C GLN A 129 -38.09 -43.40 32.99
N LEU A 130 -39.32 -43.87 33.17
CA LEU A 130 -40.41 -43.24 33.89
C LEU A 130 -39.99 -43.03 35.35
N THR A 131 -39.66 -41.79 35.74
CA THR A 131 -39.74 -41.37 37.14
C THR A 131 -40.46 -40.03 37.20
N ALA A 132 -41.66 -40.08 37.78
CA ALA A 132 -42.48 -38.92 38.07
C ALA A 132 -41.79 -38.11 39.19
N SER A 133 -41.02 -37.10 38.80
CA SER A 133 -40.51 -36.06 39.70
C SER A 133 -41.40 -34.83 39.57
N SER A 134 -42.32 -34.68 40.52
CA SER A 134 -43.14 -33.49 40.72
C SER A 134 -42.26 -32.34 41.21
N SER A 135 -41.65 -31.62 40.28
CA SER A 135 -40.92 -30.37 40.55
C SER A 135 -41.79 -29.17 40.17
N PRO A 136 -41.83 -28.12 40.99
CA PRO A 136 -42.71 -26.97 40.80
C PRO A 136 -42.30 -26.11 39.58
N PRO A 137 -43.22 -25.31 39.02
CA PRO A 137 -43.27 -25.06 37.58
C PRO A 137 -42.55 -23.79 37.09
N LYS A 138 -41.85 -23.94 35.95
CA LYS A 138 -41.94 -23.12 34.72
C LYS A 138 -41.65 -21.60 34.73
N GLN A 139 -41.33 -20.95 35.85
CA GLN A 139 -41.06 -19.50 35.82
C GLN A 139 -39.69 -19.13 35.22
N HIS A 140 -38.69 -20.00 35.29
CA HIS A 140 -37.35 -19.71 34.79
C HIS A 140 -37.27 -19.70 33.24
N GLU A 141 -38.03 -20.56 32.56
CA GLU A 141 -38.04 -20.65 31.09
C GLU A 141 -38.58 -19.37 30.42
N SER A 142 -39.54 -18.69 31.06
CA SER A 142 -40.13 -17.48 30.49
C SER A 142 -39.17 -16.29 30.50
N MET A 143 -38.28 -16.16 31.49
CA MET A 143 -37.26 -15.10 31.49
C MET A 143 -36.18 -15.38 30.44
N GLU A 144 -35.77 -16.63 30.27
CA GLU A 144 -34.74 -16.98 29.32
C GLU A 144 -35.18 -16.70 27.87
N LEU A 145 -36.44 -16.97 27.55
CA LEU A 145 -37.01 -16.65 26.23
C LEU A 145 -37.04 -15.15 25.96
N LEU A 146 -37.36 -14.33 26.96
CA LEU A 146 -37.40 -12.87 26.83
C LEU A 146 -36.00 -12.30 26.59
N SER A 147 -35.00 -12.79 27.33
CA SER A 147 -33.59 -12.42 27.14
C SER A 147 -33.08 -12.76 25.73
N LYS A 148 -33.37 -13.99 25.24
CA LYS A 148 -33.02 -14.39 23.86
C LYS A 148 -33.72 -13.53 22.81
N GLN A 149 -34.95 -13.09 23.05
CA GLN A 149 -35.66 -12.22 22.13
C GLN A 149 -35.04 -10.81 22.07
N GLU A 150 -34.57 -10.26 23.19
CA GLU A 150 -33.87 -8.98 23.22
C GLU A 150 -32.50 -9.07 22.52
N GLU A 151 -31.77 -10.16 22.72
CA GLU A 151 -30.50 -10.40 22.03
C GLU A 151 -30.69 -10.47 20.50
N LEU A 152 -31.72 -11.17 20.02
CA LEU A 152 -32.04 -11.22 18.59
C LEU A 152 -32.35 -9.83 18.01
N LYS A 153 -33.15 -9.03 18.71
CA LYS A 153 -33.44 -7.63 18.29
C LYS A 153 -32.17 -6.77 18.26
N ALA A 154 -31.26 -6.97 19.21
CA ALA A 154 -29.98 -6.25 19.21
C ALA A 154 -29.10 -6.64 18.01
N ARG A 155 -29.05 -7.95 17.69
CA ARG A 155 -28.33 -8.44 16.49
C ARG A 155 -28.94 -7.91 15.19
N GLU A 156 -30.26 -7.90 15.06
CA GLU A 156 -30.94 -7.32 13.89
C GLU A 156 -30.59 -5.84 13.68
N ARG A 157 -30.55 -5.04 14.76
CA ARG A 157 -30.11 -3.64 14.70
C ARG A 157 -28.64 -3.50 14.27
N GLN A 158 -27.77 -4.40 14.73
CA GLN A 158 -26.36 -4.40 14.35
C GLN A 158 -26.18 -4.76 12.86
N VAL A 159 -26.92 -5.76 12.38
CA VAL A 159 -26.92 -6.14 10.95
C VAL A 159 -27.38 -4.95 10.09
N ALA A 160 -28.51 -4.32 10.43
CA ALA A 160 -29.00 -3.15 9.70
C ALA A 160 -27.99 -1.97 9.70
N LYS A 161 -27.22 -1.79 10.78
CA LYS A 161 -26.15 -0.78 10.84
C LYS A 161 -25.00 -1.12 9.89
N LEU A 162 -24.59 -2.39 9.85
CA LEU A 162 -23.52 -2.85 8.96
C LEU A 162 -23.93 -2.75 7.49
N GLU A 163 -25.17 -3.10 7.15
CA GLU A 163 -25.71 -2.96 5.78
C GLU A 163 -25.66 -1.50 5.31
N ARG A 164 -25.99 -0.54 6.18
CA ARG A 164 -25.86 0.89 5.85
C ARG A 164 -24.41 1.29 5.58
N ILE A 165 -23.47 0.85 6.42
CA ILE A 165 -22.04 1.14 6.25
C ILE A 165 -21.51 0.54 4.94
N ILE A 166 -21.92 -0.69 4.61
CA ILE A 166 -21.55 -1.34 3.35
C ILE A 166 -22.06 -0.52 2.18
N HIS A 167 -23.33 -0.12 2.20
CA HIS A 167 -23.92 0.70 1.15
C HIS A 167 -23.19 2.03 0.95
N ASP A 168 -22.89 2.77 2.03
CA ASP A 168 -22.16 4.04 1.95
C ASP A 168 -20.76 3.86 1.34
N LYS A 169 -20.07 2.76 1.67
CA LYS A 169 -18.77 2.40 1.09
C LYS A 169 -18.89 2.05 -0.39
N GLU A 170 -19.90 1.28 -0.79
CA GLU A 170 -20.14 0.94 -2.19
C GLU A 170 -20.42 2.18 -3.05
N VAL A 171 -21.19 3.14 -2.52
CA VAL A 171 -21.43 4.44 -3.18
C VAL A 171 -20.12 5.22 -3.34
N THR A 172 -19.31 5.28 -2.28
CA THR A 172 -18.00 5.96 -2.30
C THR A 172 -17.05 5.33 -3.32
N ILE A 173 -16.93 4.00 -3.32
CA ILE A 173 -16.11 3.25 -4.29
C ILE A 173 -16.62 3.49 -5.72
N SER A 174 -17.93 3.50 -5.92
CA SER A 174 -18.53 3.76 -7.24
C SER A 174 -18.22 5.17 -7.75
N HIS A 175 -18.22 6.16 -6.86
CA HIS A 175 -17.83 7.52 -7.20
C HIS A 175 -16.34 7.61 -7.57
N GLN A 176 -15.45 7.05 -6.73
CA GLN A 176 -14.01 6.99 -7.01
C GLN A 176 -13.69 6.28 -8.33
N LYS A 177 -14.41 5.20 -8.65
CA LYS A 177 -14.27 4.50 -9.93
C LYS A 177 -14.65 5.39 -11.12
N ARG A 178 -15.72 6.17 -11.00
CA ARG A 178 -16.15 7.11 -12.05
C ARG A 178 -15.09 8.19 -12.29
N ASP A 179 -14.57 8.79 -11.22
CA ASP A 179 -13.52 9.80 -11.30
C ASP A 179 -12.25 9.26 -11.94
N LEU A 180 -11.87 8.02 -11.61
CA LEU A 180 -10.72 7.36 -12.21
C LEU A 180 -10.90 7.14 -13.72
N ILE A 181 -12.09 6.70 -14.15
CA ILE A 181 -12.41 6.53 -15.57
C ILE A 181 -12.31 7.87 -16.32
N GLU A 182 -12.81 8.95 -15.74
CA GLU A 182 -12.74 10.29 -16.33
C GLU A 182 -11.29 10.77 -16.47
N ARG A 183 -10.45 10.56 -15.45
CA ARG A 183 -9.03 10.90 -15.51
C ARG A 183 -8.29 10.10 -16.58
N VAL A 184 -8.56 8.80 -16.70
CA VAL A 184 -7.95 7.96 -17.74
C VAL A 184 -8.38 8.41 -19.14
N ALA A 185 -9.65 8.78 -19.32
CA ALA A 185 -10.15 9.33 -20.58
C ALA A 185 -9.45 10.66 -20.95
N ALA A 186 -9.24 11.55 -19.97
CA ALA A 186 -8.54 12.81 -20.17
C ALA A 186 -7.05 12.61 -20.54
N ILE A 187 -6.37 11.65 -19.91
CA ILE A 187 -4.99 11.27 -20.27
C ILE A 187 -4.94 10.76 -21.71
N SER A 188 -5.83 9.85 -22.08
CA SER A 188 -5.89 9.31 -23.45
C SER A 188 -6.14 10.40 -24.49
N GLN A 189 -6.99 11.40 -24.18
CA GLN A 189 -7.19 12.54 -25.08
C GLN A 189 -5.94 13.41 -25.21
N ARG A 190 -5.20 13.61 -24.11
CA ARG A 190 -3.94 14.36 -24.12
C ARG A 190 -2.88 13.65 -24.96
N GLU A 191 -2.77 12.32 -24.86
CA GLU A 191 -1.85 11.52 -25.68
C GLU A 191 -2.16 11.68 -27.18
N LYS A 192 -3.43 11.53 -27.57
CA LYS A 192 -3.85 11.77 -28.97
C LYS A 192 -3.50 13.17 -29.48
N ARG A 193 -3.58 14.18 -28.61
CA ARG A 193 -3.19 15.55 -28.97
C ARG A 193 -1.68 15.68 -29.15
N LEU A 194 -0.88 15.03 -28.30
CA LEU A 194 0.57 14.99 -28.46
C LEU A 194 0.97 14.29 -29.76
N ASP A 195 0.34 13.16 -30.11
CA ASP A 195 0.57 12.46 -31.37
C ASP A 195 0.22 13.31 -32.60
N HIS A 196 -0.81 14.16 -32.49
CA HIS A 196 -1.15 15.11 -33.54
C HIS A 196 -0.09 16.20 -33.69
N LEU A 197 0.33 16.81 -32.58
CA LEU A 197 1.36 17.84 -32.57
C LEU A 197 2.71 17.30 -33.05
N SER A 198 3.06 16.06 -32.72
CA SER A 198 4.28 15.41 -33.20
C SER A 198 4.30 15.32 -34.73
N ARG A 199 3.18 14.88 -35.34
CA ARG A 199 3.06 14.81 -36.79
C ARG A 199 3.08 16.18 -37.47
N GLU A 200 2.48 17.19 -36.84
CA GLU A 200 2.52 18.56 -37.33
C GLU A 200 3.96 19.11 -37.31
N LEU A 201 4.71 18.85 -36.23
CA LEU A 201 6.11 19.24 -36.11
C LEU A 201 6.99 18.56 -37.17
N GLU A 202 6.84 17.24 -37.35
CA GLU A 202 7.53 16.48 -38.40
C GLU A 202 7.24 17.05 -39.81
N SER A 203 5.97 17.40 -40.07
CA SER A 203 5.60 18.03 -41.34
C SER A 203 6.24 19.41 -41.53
N THR A 204 6.30 20.24 -40.48
CA THR A 204 6.94 21.56 -40.56
C THR A 204 8.46 21.46 -40.72
N LEU A 205 9.07 20.44 -40.12
CA LEU A 205 10.50 20.18 -40.26
C LEU A 205 10.83 19.78 -41.71
N GLY A 206 10.07 18.85 -42.30
CA GLY A 206 10.25 18.46 -43.70
C GLY A 206 10.09 19.63 -44.68
N GLN A 207 9.11 20.51 -44.45
CA GLN A 207 8.96 21.75 -45.25
C GLN A 207 10.15 22.71 -45.11
N SER A 208 10.79 22.74 -43.94
CA SER A 208 11.96 23.59 -43.70
C SER A 208 13.19 23.03 -44.42
N GLU A 209 13.37 21.71 -44.43
CA GLU A 209 14.43 21.01 -45.18
C GLU A 209 14.28 21.23 -46.69
N GLU A 210 13.05 21.13 -47.24
CA GLU A 210 12.77 21.41 -48.66
C GLU A 210 13.08 22.87 -49.05
N LEU A 211 12.83 23.83 -48.14
CA LEU A 211 13.17 25.24 -48.38
C LEU A 211 14.68 25.48 -48.32
N GLU A 212 15.40 24.79 -47.44
CA GLU A 212 16.86 24.88 -47.36
C GLU A 212 17.52 24.35 -48.65
N GLU A 213 17.03 23.22 -49.18
CA GLU A 213 17.51 22.66 -50.46
C GLU A 213 17.24 23.61 -51.65
N GLN A 214 16.07 24.27 -51.68
CA GLN A 214 15.76 25.28 -52.71
C GLN A 214 16.70 26.49 -52.65
N VAL A 215 17.04 26.97 -51.45
CA VAL A 215 17.97 28.09 -51.29
C VAL A 215 19.37 27.71 -51.73
N GLU A 216 19.83 26.49 -51.40
CA GLU A 216 21.13 25.99 -51.86
C GLU A 216 21.19 25.84 -53.40
N GLU A 217 20.10 25.44 -54.05
CA GLU A 217 20.01 25.36 -55.52
C GLU A 217 20.03 26.75 -56.16
N GLU A 218 19.26 27.71 -55.63
CA GLU A 218 19.25 29.11 -56.11
C GLU A 218 20.64 29.77 -55.97
N ASP A 219 21.30 29.60 -54.83
CA ASP A 219 22.65 30.14 -54.58
C ASP A 219 23.69 29.54 -55.55
N ALA A 220 23.55 28.25 -55.91
CA ALA A 220 24.42 27.59 -56.87
C ALA A 220 24.21 28.11 -58.30
N GLU A 221 22.95 28.33 -58.71
CA GLU A 221 22.61 28.90 -60.02
C GLU A 221 23.11 30.36 -60.16
N GLU A 222 23.02 31.16 -59.10
CA GLU A 222 23.54 32.55 -59.11
C GLU A 222 25.07 32.59 -59.29
N TRP A 223 25.78 31.65 -58.65
CA TRP A 223 27.23 31.52 -58.78
C TRP A 223 27.68 31.19 -60.20
N ASP A 224 26.93 30.34 -60.91
CA ASP A 224 27.23 29.96 -62.30
C ASP A 224 27.00 31.12 -63.28
N MET A 225 26.05 32.03 -63.01
CA MET A 225 25.83 33.21 -63.86
C MET A 225 26.94 34.27 -63.76
N CYS A 226 27.71 34.28 -62.68
CA CYS A 226 28.72 35.30 -62.42
C CYS A 226 30.13 34.95 -62.93
N ASN A 227 30.39 33.69 -63.30
CA ASN A 227 31.70 33.20 -63.75
C ASN A 227 31.76 32.94 -65.26
#